data_AF-A0A812NII7-F1
#
_entry.id   AF-A0A812NII7-F1
#
_cell.length_a   1.000
_cell.length_b   1.000
_cell.length_c   1.000
_cell.angle_alpha   90.00
_cell.angle_beta   90.00
_cell.angle_gamma   90.00
#
_symmetry.space_group_name_H-M   'P 1'
#
loop_
_entity.id
_entity.type
_entity.pdbx_description
1 polymer ?
#
loop_
_entity_poly.entity_id
_entity_poly.type
_entity_poly.pdbx_seq_one_letter_code
_entity_poly.pdbx_strand_id
1 'polypeptide(L)'
;MVPVSSHWQWIVSGWETVVLGRAILYAGDEVWWLQNSFFAASHYWALNFNDILSGFVTLFSIMMVNNWFVIAGACILVTTEYSAIFFICFFVIVNLIVLNILIALILESSQAVREELQEPIELDLTLEEAQLP
;
A
#
# COMPACT_ATOMS: atom_id res chain seq x y z
N MET A 1 28.04 -34.90 -19.48
CA MET A 1 26.87 -34.02 -19.26
C MET A 1 26.03 -34.08 -20.53
N VAL A 2 24.83 -34.68 -20.46
CA VAL A 2 23.96 -34.88 -21.63
C VAL A 2 23.10 -33.62 -21.80
N PRO A 3 22.99 -33.03 -23.00
CA PRO A 3 22.11 -31.88 -23.22
C PRO A 3 20.66 -32.36 -23.16
N VAL A 4 19.92 -31.88 -22.17
CA VAL A 4 18.48 -32.09 -22.07
C VAL A 4 17.82 -31.20 -23.14
N SER A 5 17.00 -31.79 -24.02
CA SER A 5 16.36 -31.06 -25.12
C SER A 5 15.45 -29.94 -24.61
N SER A 6 15.28 -28.88 -25.40
CA SER A 6 14.55 -27.65 -25.04
C SER A 6 13.11 -27.89 -24.56
N HIS A 7 12.47 -29.00 -24.97
CA HIS A 7 11.14 -29.37 -24.50
C HIS A 7 11.12 -29.98 -23.09
N TRP A 8 12.24 -30.47 -22.58
CA TRP A 8 12.33 -30.95 -21.21
C TRP A 8 12.69 -29.82 -20.25
N GLN A 9 13.27 -28.72 -20.75
CA GLN A 9 13.62 -27.58 -19.91
C GLN A 9 12.40 -26.84 -19.35
N TRP A 10 11.29 -26.72 -20.08
CA TRP A 10 10.07 -26.09 -19.55
C TRP A 10 9.38 -26.95 -18.48
N ILE A 11 9.44 -28.27 -18.63
CA ILE A 11 8.93 -29.19 -17.62
C ILE A 11 9.79 -29.07 -16.37
N VAL A 12 11.11 -28.98 -16.57
CA VAL A 12 12.07 -28.89 -15.48
C VAL A 12 11.95 -27.59 -14.70
N SER A 13 11.91 -26.46 -15.40
CA SER A 13 11.69 -25.15 -14.77
C SER A 13 10.31 -25.05 -14.11
N GLY A 14 9.28 -25.67 -14.69
CA GLY A 14 7.93 -25.73 -14.13
C GLY A 14 7.85 -26.51 -12.81
N TRP A 15 8.53 -27.65 -12.69
CA TRP A 15 8.54 -28.38 -11.41
C TRP A 15 9.47 -27.72 -10.38
N GLU A 16 10.59 -27.12 -10.80
CA GLU A 16 11.48 -26.39 -9.89
C GLU A 16 10.82 -25.13 -9.32
N THR A 17 10.02 -24.40 -10.11
CA THR A 17 9.26 -23.24 -9.62
C THR A 17 8.17 -23.61 -8.62
N VAL A 18 7.47 -24.73 -8.86
CA VAL A 18 6.44 -25.24 -7.94
C VAL A 18 7.03 -25.81 -6.66
N VAL A 19 8.19 -26.48 -6.74
CA VAL A 19 8.82 -27.15 -5.58
C VAL A 19 9.71 -26.22 -4.76
N LEU A 20 10.36 -25.23 -5.38
CA LEU A 20 11.30 -24.34 -4.68
C LEU A 20 10.63 -23.12 -4.02
N GLY A 21 9.30 -22.95 -4.15
CA GLY A 21 8.57 -21.90 -3.44
C GLY A 21 9.14 -20.49 -3.65
N ARG A 22 9.71 -20.23 -4.84
CA ARG A 22 10.31 -18.93 -5.17
C ARG A 22 9.21 -17.94 -5.52
N ALA A 23 8.54 -17.45 -4.48
CA ALA A 23 7.62 -16.34 -4.53
C ALA A 23 8.40 -15.03 -4.72
N ILE A 24 8.90 -14.78 -5.93
CA ILE A 24 9.74 -13.61 -6.21
C ILE A 24 9.13 -12.84 -7.39
N LEU A 25 8.72 -11.60 -7.13
CA LEU A 25 8.14 -10.71 -8.15
C LEU A 25 9.29 -10.04 -8.90
N TYR A 26 9.67 -10.57 -10.06
CA TYR A 26 10.65 -9.94 -10.95
C TYR A 26 10.01 -9.56 -12.29
N ALA A 27 10.44 -8.43 -12.83
CA ALA A 27 10.18 -8.08 -14.22
C ALA A 27 10.92 -9.06 -15.15
N GLY A 28 10.21 -9.74 -16.05
CA GLY A 28 10.85 -10.54 -17.08
C GLY A 28 9.92 -11.50 -17.83
N ASP A 29 10.43 -11.99 -18.95
CA ASP A 29 9.73 -12.91 -19.86
C ASP A 29 9.50 -14.31 -19.26
N GLU A 30 10.08 -14.62 -18.11
CA GLU A 30 9.99 -15.95 -17.47
C GLU A 30 8.83 -16.10 -16.47
N VAL A 31 8.18 -15.00 -16.07
CA VAL A 31 7.08 -15.01 -15.08
C VAL A 31 5.71 -14.99 -15.78
N TRP A 32 5.40 -16.05 -16.52
CA TRP A 32 4.20 -16.16 -17.36
C TRP A 32 2.89 -15.96 -16.59
N TRP A 33 2.85 -16.30 -15.29
CA TRP A 33 1.64 -16.17 -14.47
C TRP A 33 1.27 -14.71 -14.15
N LEU A 34 2.21 -13.77 -14.25
CA LEU A 34 1.97 -12.34 -14.01
C LEU A 34 1.89 -11.51 -15.29
N GLN A 35 2.41 -12.01 -16.42
CA GLN A 35 2.48 -11.25 -17.68
C GLN A 35 1.14 -10.73 -18.18
N ASN A 36 0.05 -11.48 -17.95
CA ASN A 36 -1.31 -11.08 -18.34
C ASN A 36 -2.08 -10.37 -17.21
N SER A 37 -1.42 -10.02 -16.10
CA SER A 37 -2.06 -9.37 -14.97
C SER A 37 -1.98 -7.84 -15.06
N PHE A 38 -2.90 -7.16 -14.38
CA PHE A 38 -2.85 -5.69 -14.22
C PHE A 38 -1.56 -5.20 -13.53
N PHE A 39 -0.89 -6.06 -12.77
CA PHE A 39 0.38 -5.74 -12.11
C PHE A 39 1.51 -5.56 -13.12
N ALA A 40 1.61 -6.47 -14.09
CA ALA A 40 2.59 -6.37 -15.18
C ALA A 40 2.26 -5.20 -16.11
N ALA A 41 0.99 -5.03 -16.47
CA ALA A 41 0.53 -3.93 -17.33
C ALA A 41 0.77 -2.54 -16.71
N SER A 42 0.74 -2.44 -15.37
CA SER A 42 0.97 -1.19 -14.64
C SER A 42 2.44 -0.99 -14.25
N HIS A 43 3.35 -1.87 -14.69
CA HIS A 43 4.79 -1.84 -14.40
C HIS A 43 5.13 -1.82 -12.89
N TYR A 44 4.39 -2.53 -12.05
CA TYR A 44 4.58 -2.54 -10.59
C TYR A 44 5.70 -3.45 -10.07
N TRP A 45 6.66 -3.82 -10.91
CA TRP A 45 7.73 -4.77 -10.57
C TRP A 45 8.60 -4.36 -9.37
N ALA A 46 8.71 -3.05 -9.09
CA ALA A 46 9.39 -2.54 -7.91
C ALA A 46 8.65 -2.80 -6.59
N LEU A 47 7.34 -3.10 -6.65
CA LEU A 47 6.49 -3.36 -5.50
C LEU A 47 6.48 -4.86 -5.20
N ASN A 48 7.53 -5.29 -4.51
CA ASN A 48 7.77 -6.69 -4.17
C ASN A 48 8.32 -6.85 -2.73
N PHE A 49 8.40 -8.10 -2.28
CA PHE A 49 8.96 -8.50 -0.99
C PHE A 49 10.28 -9.27 -1.14
N ASN A 50 11.04 -9.01 -2.21
CA ASN A 50 12.28 -9.73 -2.51
C ASN A 50 13.43 -9.28 -1.57
N ASP A 51 13.35 -8.05 -1.06
CA ASP A 51 14.25 -7.47 -0.08
C ASP A 51 13.49 -6.57 0.91
N ILE A 52 14.13 -6.26 2.05
CA ILE A 52 13.49 -5.51 3.15
C ILE A 52 13.08 -4.09 2.71
N LEU A 53 13.90 -3.41 1.90
CA LEU A 53 13.63 -2.03 1.50
C LEU A 53 12.48 -1.96 0.49
N SER A 54 12.49 -2.82 -0.53
CA SER A 54 11.37 -2.97 -1.47
C SER A 54 10.09 -3.40 -0.74
N GLY A 55 10.20 -4.23 0.30
CA GLY A 55 9.07 -4.57 1.18
C GLY A 55 8.47 -3.35 1.88
N PHE A 56 9.29 -2.46 2.44
CA PHE A 56 8.81 -1.20 3.04
C PHE A 56 8.12 -0.29 2.01
N VAL A 57 8.71 -0.14 0.82
CA VAL A 57 8.10 0.65 -0.27
C VAL A 57 6.74 0.06 -0.67
N THR A 58 6.66 -1.28 -0.77
CA THR A 58 5.41 -1.98 -1.10
C THR A 58 4.34 -1.76 -0.04
N LEU A 59 4.69 -1.90 1.25
CA LEU A 59 3.76 -1.64 2.35
C LEU A 59 3.30 -0.17 2.39
N PHE A 60 4.20 0.77 2.12
CA PHE A 60 3.85 2.18 1.97
C PHE A 60 2.89 2.43 0.80
N SER A 61 3.12 1.80 -0.36
CA SER A 61 2.21 1.89 -1.50
C SER A 61 0.83 1.31 -1.20
N ILE A 62 0.75 0.17 -0.50
CA ILE A 62 -0.52 -0.44 -0.09
C ILE A 62 -1.26 0.43 0.93
N MET A 63 -0.55 1.08 1.86
CA MET A 63 -1.12 2.03 2.82
C MET A 63 -1.86 3.18 2.13
N MET A 64 -1.37 3.67 0.99
CA MET A 64 -1.98 4.78 0.25
C MET A 64 -3.30 4.40 -0.45
N VAL A 65 -3.72 3.12 -0.40
CA VAL A 65 -4.99 2.61 -0.96
C VAL A 65 -5.15 2.84 -2.48
N ASN A 66 -4.14 3.34 -3.17
CA ASN A 66 -4.19 3.54 -4.62
C ASN A 66 -3.72 2.27 -5.34
N ASN A 67 -4.64 1.65 -6.10
CA ASN A 67 -4.41 0.41 -6.84
C ASN A 67 -3.86 -0.76 -5.99
N TRP A 68 -4.14 -0.72 -4.68
CA TRP A 68 -3.59 -1.66 -3.69
C TRP A 68 -4.00 -3.11 -3.96
N PHE A 69 -5.21 -3.33 -4.47
CA PHE A 69 -5.75 -4.65 -4.77
C PHE A 69 -4.98 -5.36 -5.90
N VAL A 70 -4.40 -4.61 -6.85
CA VAL A 70 -3.55 -5.17 -7.90
C VAL A 70 -2.23 -5.67 -7.33
N ILE A 71 -1.62 -4.89 -6.43
CA ILE A 71 -0.35 -5.23 -5.77
C ILE A 71 -0.56 -6.41 -4.81
N ALA A 72 -1.59 -6.34 -3.96
CA ALA A 72 -1.93 -7.41 -3.02
C ALA A 72 -2.33 -8.69 -3.76
N GLY A 73 -3.13 -8.58 -4.84
CA GLY A 73 -3.52 -9.72 -5.67
C GLY A 73 -2.33 -10.41 -6.33
N ALA A 74 -1.36 -9.65 -6.84
CA ALA A 74 -0.11 -10.19 -7.36
C ALA A 74 0.70 -10.93 -6.28
N CYS A 75 0.77 -10.38 -5.06
CA CYS A 75 1.47 -11.04 -3.95
C CYS A 75 0.77 -12.33 -3.52
N ILE A 76 -0.57 -12.36 -3.49
CA ILE A 76 -1.37 -13.55 -3.14
C ILE A 76 -1.18 -14.65 -4.18
N LEU A 77 -1.20 -14.28 -5.47
CA LEU A 77 -1.03 -15.21 -6.58
C LEU A 77 0.34 -15.92 -6.55
N VAL A 78 1.38 -15.21 -6.12
CA VAL A 78 2.77 -15.70 -6.12
C VAL A 78 3.15 -16.46 -4.84
N THR A 79 2.43 -16.24 -3.75
CA THR A 79 2.72 -16.87 -2.44
C THR A 79 1.76 -18.00 -2.12
N THR A 80 0.66 -17.69 -1.41
CA THR A 80 -0.40 -18.60 -1.00
C THR A 80 -1.68 -17.80 -0.73
N GLU A 81 -2.84 -18.44 -0.80
CA GLU A 81 -4.14 -17.81 -0.49
C GLU A 81 -4.22 -17.28 0.95
N TYR A 82 -3.50 -17.89 1.90
CA TYR A 82 -3.44 -17.45 3.30
C TYR A 82 -2.77 -16.07 3.49
N SER A 83 -1.96 -15.62 2.52
CA SER A 83 -1.38 -14.28 2.54
C SER A 83 -2.43 -13.18 2.42
N ALA A 84 -3.63 -13.47 1.92
CA ALA A 84 -4.73 -12.51 1.84
C ALA A 84 -5.11 -11.95 3.23
N ILE A 85 -5.04 -12.80 4.26
CA ILE A 85 -5.33 -12.40 5.65
C ILE A 85 -4.32 -11.33 6.12
N PHE A 86 -3.04 -11.50 5.80
CA PHE A 86 -2.01 -10.51 6.13
C PHE A 86 -2.33 -9.15 5.50
N PHE A 87 -2.63 -9.12 4.19
CA PHE A 87 -2.93 -7.87 3.49
C PHE A 87 -4.19 -7.18 4.01
N ILE A 88 -5.25 -7.95 4.32
CA ILE A 88 -6.50 -7.41 4.88
C ILE A 88 -6.25 -6.84 6.28
N CYS A 89 -5.59 -7.58 7.17
CA CYS A 89 -5.28 -7.11 8.51
C CYS A 89 -4.38 -5.87 8.49
N PHE A 90 -3.33 -5.87 7.68
CA PHE A 90 -2.45 -4.73 7.50
C PHE A 90 -3.20 -3.50 7.00
N PHE A 91 -4.03 -3.67 5.96
CA PHE A 91 -4.86 -2.59 5.42
C PHE A 91 -5.76 -1.96 6.48
N VAL A 92 -6.50 -2.77 7.23
CA VAL A 92 -7.43 -2.28 8.24
C VAL A 92 -6.69 -1.56 9.37
N ILE A 93 -5.64 -2.17 9.92
CA ILE A 93 -4.91 -1.61 11.07
C ILE A 93 -4.26 -0.27 10.69
N VAL A 94 -3.55 -0.22 9.56
CA VAL A 94 -2.83 1.00 9.15
C VAL A 94 -3.80 2.12 8.79
N ASN A 95 -4.89 1.83 8.05
CA ASN A 95 -5.88 2.87 7.73
C ASN A 95 -6.57 3.40 8.98
N LEU A 96 -6.89 2.55 9.97
CA LEU A 96 -7.46 3.02 11.24
C LEU A 96 -6.50 3.97 11.97
N ILE A 97 -5.22 3.61 12.04
CA ILE A 97 -4.21 4.46 12.70
C ILE A 97 -4.05 5.79 11.94
N VAL A 98 -3.88 5.75 10.61
CA VAL A 98 -3.68 6.95 9.79
C VAL A 98 -4.89 7.87 9.83
N LEU A 99 -6.10 7.34 9.69
CA LEU A 99 -7.32 8.13 9.77
C LEU A 99 -7.53 8.74 11.16
N ASN A 100 -7.24 8.00 12.23
CA ASN A 100 -7.33 8.53 13.59
C ASN A 100 -6.35 9.69 13.82
N ILE A 101 -5.10 9.55 13.33
CA ILE A 101 -4.10 10.63 13.40
C ILE A 101 -4.54 11.83 12.55
N LEU A 102 -5.04 11.60 11.34
CA LEU A 102 -5.52 12.67 10.47
C LEU A 102 -6.70 13.43 11.09
N ILE A 103 -7.67 12.72 11.67
CA ILE A 103 -8.80 13.33 12.37
C ILE A 103 -8.30 14.14 13.56
N ALA A 104 -7.37 13.61 14.36
CA ALA A 104 -6.80 14.34 15.48
C ALA A 104 -6.13 15.65 15.02
N LEU A 105 -5.34 15.61 13.94
CA LEU A 105 -4.70 16.79 13.35
C LEU A 105 -5.71 17.80 12.78
N ILE A 106 -6.77 17.33 12.12
CA ILE A 106 -7.84 18.19 11.62
C ILE A 106 -8.56 18.88 12.79
N LEU A 107 -8.85 18.15 13.87
CA LEU A 107 -9.49 18.71 15.06
C LEU A 107 -8.60 19.77 15.73
N GLU A 108 -7.32 19.46 15.91
CA GLU A 108 -6.35 20.38 16.50
C GLU A 108 -6.21 21.67 15.67
N SER A 109 -6.05 21.54 14.35
CA SER A 109 -5.99 22.70 13.46
C SER A 109 -7.30 23.50 13.41
N SER A 110 -8.45 22.83 13.45
CA SER A 110 -9.76 23.50 13.47
C SER A 110 -9.99 24.25 14.78
N GLN A 111 -9.53 23.70 15.91
CA GLN A 111 -9.60 24.35 17.21
C GLN A 111 -8.70 25.58 17.26
N ALA A 112 -7.46 25.48 16.79
CA ALA A 112 -6.53 26.60 16.74
C ALA A 112 -7.09 27.78 15.91
N VAL A 113 -7.67 27.51 14.73
CA VAL A 113 -8.31 28.54 13.89
C VAL A 113 -9.53 29.15 14.58
N ARG A 114 -10.32 28.33 15.29
CA ARG A 114 -11.49 28.83 16.02
C ARG A 114 -11.10 29.80 17.13
N GLU A 115 -10.03 29.53 17.87
CA GLU A 115 -9.55 30.41 18.95
C GLU A 115 -9.08 31.78 18.39
N GLU A 116 -8.32 31.78 17.29
CA GLU A 116 -7.88 33.02 16.63
C GLU A 116 -9.04 33.88 16.10
N LEU A 117 -10.13 33.26 15.62
CA LEU A 117 -11.32 33.98 15.17
C LEU A 117 -12.20 34.46 16.33
N GLN A 118 -12.17 33.79 17.48
CA GLN A 118 -13.05 34.13 18.59
C GLN A 118 -12.55 35.34 19.39
N GLU A 119 -11.24 35.52 19.53
CA GLU A 119 -10.65 36.71 20.18
C GLU A 119 -11.09 38.05 19.55
N PRO A 120 -10.99 38.29 18.22
CA PRO A 120 -11.39 39.57 17.62
C PRO A 120 -12.91 39.79 17.66
N ILE A 121 -13.72 38.73 17.63
CA ILE A 121 -15.19 38.83 17.71
C ILE A 121 -15.62 39.24 19.11
N GLU A 122 -15.04 38.64 20.17
CA GLU A 122 -15.36 39.01 21.55
C GLU A 122 -14.87 40.44 21.88
N LEU A 123 -13.72 40.85 21.35
CA LEU A 123 -13.22 42.22 21.51
C LEU A 123 -14.13 43.25 20.83
N ASP A 124 -14.59 43.00 19.60
CA ASP A 124 -15.48 43.93 18.88
C ASP A 124 -16.84 44.07 19.60
N LEU A 125 -17.41 42.95 20.07
CA LEU A 125 -18.65 42.95 20.85
C LEU A 125 -18.51 43.69 22.20
N THR A 126 -17.40 43.47 22.92
CA THR A 126 -17.16 44.14 24.21
C THR A 126 -16.89 45.64 24.06
N LEU A 127 -16.22 46.06 22.98
CA LEU A 127 -16.03 47.47 22.66
C LEU A 127 -17.35 48.15 22.25
N GLU A 128 -18.23 47.44 21.52
CA GLU A 128 -19.57 47.92 21.19
C GLU A 128 -20.45 48.08 22.45
N GLU A 129 -20.44 47.10 23.36
CA GLU A 129 -21.14 47.19 24.65
C GLU A 129 -20.60 48.32 25.54
N ALA A 130 -19.28 48.52 25.58
CA ALA A 130 -18.65 49.56 26.40
C ALA A 130 -18.90 51.00 25.90
N GLN A 131 -19.37 51.16 24.65
CA GLN A 131 -19.72 52.46 24.06
C GLN A 131 -21.22 52.79 24.16
N LEU A 132 -22.04 51.92 24.77
CA LEU A 132 -23.45 52.21 25.04
C LEU A 132 -23.60 53.30 26.14
N PRO A 133 -24.48 54.30 25.93
CA PRO A 133 -24.68 55.44 26.85
C PRO A 133 -25.34 55.07 28.18
#